data_AF-A0A3A8WMM4-F1
#
_entry.id   AF-A0A3A8WMM4-F1
#
_cell.length_a   1.000
_cell.length_b   1.000
_cell.length_c   1.000
_cell.angle_alpha   90.00
_cell.angle_beta   90.00
_cell.angle_gamma   90.00
#
_symmetry.space_group_name_H-M   'P 1'
#
loop_
_entity.id
_entity.type
_entity.pdbx_description
1 polymer ?
#
loop_
_entity_poly.entity_id
_entity_poly.type
_entity_poly.pdbx_seq_one_letter_code
_entity_poly.pdbx_strand_id
1 'polypeptide(L)'
;MWRGNKVFSNFISLGCACPAASSMSKYALRSWSGPFDWLVTERFDKVLHCMENGFEGFLEKEDLERFKGSPLKFRDKKSGFVFLHDQEYPFEDRFEELKQKYQKRIDRFMEEIRKPTCFLRSVIATDELSYIVKNKG
;
A
#
# COMPACT_ATOMS: atom_id res chain seq x y z
N MET A 1 18.33 -9.08 -27.26
CA MET A 1 18.19 -9.05 -25.79
C MET A 1 18.51 -7.65 -25.31
N TRP A 2 17.50 -6.81 -25.04
CA TRP A 2 17.74 -5.43 -24.62
C TRP A 2 18.42 -5.41 -23.24
N ARG A 3 19.66 -4.94 -23.20
CA ARG A 3 20.42 -4.65 -21.97
C ARG A 3 20.50 -3.13 -21.80
N GLY A 4 19.35 -2.49 -21.60
CA GLY A 4 19.34 -1.11 -21.13
C GLY A 4 19.74 -1.09 -19.66
N ASN A 5 20.60 -0.15 -19.25
CA ASN A 5 20.91 0.08 -17.84
C ASN A 5 19.61 0.17 -17.05
N LYS A 6 19.41 -0.74 -16.08
CA LYS A 6 18.19 -0.78 -15.28
C LYS A 6 18.21 0.44 -14.34
N VAL A 7 17.56 1.52 -14.75
CA VAL A 7 17.51 2.80 -14.00
C VAL A 7 16.85 2.61 -12.63
N PHE A 8 15.91 1.67 -12.53
CA PHE A 8 15.22 1.32 -11.29
C PHE A 8 15.49 -0.13 -10.90
N SER A 9 15.83 -0.34 -9.62
CA SER A 9 15.89 -1.65 -8.97
C SER A 9 14.49 -2.16 -8.61
N ASN A 10 13.56 -1.26 -8.28
CA ASN A 10 12.24 -1.61 -7.80
C ASN A 10 11.11 -0.86 -8.53
N PHE A 11 9.98 -1.55 -8.68
CA PHE A 11 8.71 -0.95 -9.06
C PHE A 11 7.68 -1.34 -8.00
N ILE A 12 7.15 -0.35 -7.28
CA ILE A 12 6.31 -0.56 -6.10
C ILE A 12 4.98 0.17 -6.26
N SER A 13 3.88 -0.51 -5.93
CA SER A 13 2.55 0.13 -5.88
C SER A 13 2.41 0.96 -4.60
N LEU A 14 1.86 2.17 -4.74
CA LEU A 14 1.41 2.99 -3.61
C LEU A 14 -0.12 2.89 -3.40
N GLY A 15 -0.70 1.78 -3.84
CA GLY A 15 -2.11 1.44 -3.61
C GLY A 15 -3.07 2.20 -4.53
N CYS A 16 -4.00 2.93 -3.92
CA CYS A 16 -5.24 3.46 -4.52
C CYS A 16 -6.27 2.37 -4.82
N ALA A 17 -5.90 1.33 -5.55
CA ALA A 17 -6.76 0.19 -5.83
C ALA A 17 -5.94 -1.07 -6.20
N CYS A 18 -6.46 -2.25 -5.85
CA CYS A 18 -5.84 -3.54 -6.16
C CYS A 18 -5.61 -3.85 -7.66
N PRO A 19 -6.30 -3.24 -8.65
CA PRO A 19 -5.97 -3.43 -10.06
C PRO A 19 -4.58 -2.93 -10.45
N ALA A 20 -4.02 -1.92 -9.75
CA ALA A 20 -2.67 -1.45 -10.03
C ALA A 20 -1.64 -2.56 -9.74
N ALA A 21 -1.68 -3.13 -8.54
CA ALA A 21 -0.81 -4.25 -8.15
C ALA A 21 -1.06 -5.51 -8.99
N SER A 22 -2.32 -5.78 -9.34
CA SER A 22 -2.68 -6.90 -10.24
C SER A 22 -2.10 -6.72 -11.64
N SER A 23 -2.16 -5.51 -12.19
CA SER A 23 -1.60 -5.18 -13.51
C SER A 23 -0.07 -5.28 -13.50
N MET A 24 0.58 -4.72 -12.48
CA MET A 24 2.03 -4.84 -12.32
C MET A 24 2.48 -6.30 -12.22
N SER A 25 1.71 -7.16 -11.54
CA SER A 25 1.97 -8.60 -11.47
C SER A 25 1.86 -9.26 -12.84
N LYS A 26 0.78 -8.97 -13.57
CA LYS A 26 0.51 -9.53 -14.90
C LYS A 26 1.63 -9.23 -15.91
N TYR A 27 2.24 -8.04 -15.81
CA TYR A 27 3.32 -7.62 -16.71
C TYR A 27 4.72 -7.83 -16.13
N ALA A 28 4.87 -8.62 -15.06
CA ALA A 28 6.15 -8.91 -14.39
C ALA A 28 6.93 -7.65 -13.96
N LEU A 29 6.22 -6.53 -13.74
CA LEU A 29 6.79 -5.28 -13.25
C LEU A 29 6.84 -5.27 -11.73
N ARG A 30 5.94 -5.99 -11.06
CA ARG A 30 5.90 -6.01 -9.59
C ARG A 30 7.08 -6.78 -9.01
N SER A 31 7.95 -6.10 -8.27
CA SER A 31 9.10 -6.74 -7.61
C SER A 31 8.66 -7.70 -6.49
N TRP A 32 7.65 -7.33 -5.70
CA TRP A 32 7.15 -8.08 -4.55
C TRP A 32 5.85 -7.47 -4.00
N SER A 33 5.20 -8.17 -3.05
CA SER A 33 3.95 -7.71 -2.41
C SER A 33 4.18 -6.59 -1.39
N GLY A 34 3.88 -5.35 -1.78
CA GLY A 34 3.99 -4.13 -0.95
C GLY A 34 3.00 -4.05 0.21
N PRO A 35 3.24 -3.16 1.20
CA PRO A 35 2.26 -2.86 2.24
C PRO A 35 0.97 -2.24 1.66
N PHE A 36 1.06 -1.50 0.55
CA PHE A 36 -0.07 -0.84 -0.08
C PHE A 36 -0.73 -1.63 -1.23
N ASP A 37 -0.16 -2.76 -1.67
CA ASP A 37 -0.61 -3.50 -2.86
C ASP A 37 -2.08 -3.91 -2.83
N TRP A 38 -2.58 -4.22 -1.63
CA TRP A 38 -3.92 -4.77 -1.40
C TRP A 38 -4.81 -3.82 -0.62
N LEU A 39 -4.35 -2.57 -0.43
CA LEU A 39 -5.09 -1.53 0.24
C LEU A 39 -5.81 -0.66 -0.78
N VAL A 40 -7.06 -0.34 -0.48
CA VAL A 40 -7.81 0.68 -1.20
C VAL A 40 -7.80 1.96 -0.35
N THR A 41 -7.39 3.07 -0.98
CA THR A 41 -7.36 4.37 -0.32
C THR A 41 -7.29 5.53 -1.31
N GLU A 42 -8.21 6.48 -1.16
CA GLU A 42 -8.18 7.78 -1.84
C GLU A 42 -7.25 8.77 -1.13
N ARG A 43 -6.81 8.45 0.09
CA ARG A 43 -6.02 9.35 0.95
C ARG A 43 -4.53 9.22 0.63
N PHE A 44 -4.11 9.88 -0.44
CA PHE A 44 -2.69 9.92 -0.82
C PHE A 44 -1.81 10.57 0.28
N ASP A 45 -2.34 11.57 0.99
CA ASP A 45 -1.71 12.18 2.17
C ASP A 45 -1.35 11.14 3.24
N LYS A 46 -2.23 10.15 3.47
CA LYS A 46 -1.98 9.09 4.45
C LYS A 46 -0.93 8.09 3.98
N VAL A 47 -0.87 7.82 2.68
CA VAL A 47 0.20 6.99 2.10
C VAL A 47 1.56 7.66 2.28
N LEU A 48 1.66 8.96 1.96
CA LEU A 48 2.89 9.75 2.16
C LEU A 48 3.26 9.79 3.64
N HIS A 49 2.30 10.06 4.53
CA HIS A 49 2.54 10.09 5.97
C HIS A 49 3.16 8.78 6.49
N CYS A 50 2.64 7.62 6.07
CA CYS A 50 3.23 6.32 6.41
C CYS A 50 4.66 6.17 5.90
N MET A 51 4.97 6.65 4.70
CA MET A 51 6.32 6.57 4.15
C MET A 51 7.30 7.48 4.89
N GLU A 52 6.85 8.69 5.24
CA GLU A 52 7.67 9.71 5.92
C GLU A 52 7.93 9.38 7.39
N ASN A 53 6.95 8.78 8.08
CA ASN A 53 7.06 8.43 9.50
C ASN A 53 7.51 6.98 9.75
N GLY A 54 7.81 6.21 8.69
CA GLY A 54 8.22 4.80 8.83
C GLY A 54 7.09 3.87 9.30
N PHE A 55 5.85 4.16 8.93
CA PHE A 55 4.63 3.42 9.27
C PHE A 55 4.28 3.43 10.76
N GLU A 56 4.71 4.46 11.49
CA GLU A 56 4.30 4.65 12.88
C GLU A 56 2.76 4.78 12.97
N GLY A 57 2.15 3.99 13.87
CA GLY A 57 0.70 3.93 14.06
C GLY A 57 -0.07 3.26 12.93
N PHE A 58 0.60 2.54 12.02
CA PHE A 58 -0.06 1.76 10.99
C PHE A 58 -0.69 0.48 11.57
N LEU A 59 -1.97 0.24 11.25
CA LEU A 59 -2.69 -0.98 11.61
C LEU A 59 -2.79 -1.18 13.14
N GLU A 60 -3.30 -0.18 13.86
CA GLU A 60 -3.62 -0.30 15.29
C GLU A 60 -4.99 -0.94 15.51
N LYS A 61 -5.09 -1.93 16.40
CA LYS A 61 -6.28 -2.78 16.56
C LYS A 61 -7.53 -1.96 16.91
N GLU A 62 -7.34 -0.93 17.72
CA GLU A 62 -8.40 -0.04 18.24
C GLU A 62 -8.99 0.86 17.13
N ASP A 63 -8.22 1.06 16.06
CA ASP A 63 -8.60 1.87 14.90
C ASP A 63 -9.27 1.04 13.79
N LEU A 64 -9.29 -0.30 13.92
CA LEU A 64 -9.93 -1.18 12.94
C LEU A 64 -11.43 -1.30 13.14
N GLU A 65 -12.18 -1.30 12.04
CA GLU A 65 -13.61 -1.59 12.06
C GLU A 65 -14.07 -2.40 10.85
N ARG A 66 -15.09 -3.23 11.07
CA ARG A 66 -15.72 -4.04 10.02
C ARG A 66 -16.67 -3.21 9.16
N PHE A 67 -16.76 -3.57 7.89
CA PHE A 67 -17.86 -3.09 7.05
C PHE A 67 -19.14 -3.83 7.41
N LYS A 68 -20.24 -3.08 7.61
CA LYS A 68 -21.57 -3.67 7.78
C LYS A 68 -21.91 -4.54 6.56
N GLY A 69 -22.30 -5.79 6.79
CA GLY A 69 -22.64 -6.74 5.72
C GLY A 69 -21.45 -7.31 4.94
N SER A 70 -20.20 -7.02 5.33
CA SER A 70 -19.02 -7.64 4.72
C SER A 70 -18.03 -8.10 5.79
N PRO A 71 -18.22 -9.31 6.35
CA PRO A 71 -17.45 -9.79 7.51
C PRO A 71 -15.96 -9.95 7.20
N LEU A 72 -15.58 -10.02 5.93
CA LEU A 72 -14.21 -10.26 5.50
C LEU A 72 -13.43 -8.99 5.15
N LYS A 73 -14.10 -7.82 5.18
CA LYS A 73 -13.48 -6.52 4.89
C LYS A 73 -13.44 -5.69 6.16
N PHE A 74 -12.37 -4.94 6.33
CA PHE A 74 -12.25 -3.98 7.41
C PHE A 74 -11.51 -2.74 6.95
N ARG A 75 -11.61 -1.66 7.71
CA ARG A 75 -10.88 -0.42 7.47
C ARG A 75 -10.24 0.09 8.74
N ASP A 76 -9.16 0.82 8.55
CA ASP A 76 -8.59 1.68 9.57
C ASP A 76 -9.30 3.05 9.52
N LYS A 77 -9.91 3.45 10.63
CA LYS A 77 -10.68 4.70 10.75
C LYS A 77 -9.83 5.96 10.62
N LYS A 78 -8.56 5.92 11.06
CA LYS A 78 -7.66 7.09 11.08
C LYS A 78 -7.03 7.34 9.72
N SER A 79 -6.60 6.29 9.04
CA SER A 79 -5.97 6.39 7.71
C SER A 79 -6.99 6.32 6.57
N GLY A 80 -8.15 5.68 6.80
CA GLY A 80 -9.11 5.35 5.75
C GLY A 80 -8.67 4.18 4.88
N PHE A 81 -7.59 3.47 5.23
CA PHE A 81 -7.14 2.29 4.49
C PHE A 81 -8.15 1.16 4.59
N VAL A 82 -8.54 0.62 3.44
CA VAL A 82 -9.47 -0.50 3.34
C VAL A 82 -8.74 -1.77 2.99
N PHE A 83 -8.93 -2.80 3.81
CA PHE A 83 -8.30 -4.11 3.71
C PHE A 83 -9.30 -5.10 3.12
N LEU A 84 -9.14 -5.44 1.85
CA LEU A 84 -10.08 -6.29 1.10
C LEU A 84 -9.68 -7.77 1.07
N HIS A 85 -8.40 -8.06 1.26
CA HIS A 85 -7.78 -9.36 0.94
C HIS A 85 -7.15 -10.05 2.16
N ASP A 86 -7.42 -9.58 3.37
CA ASP A 86 -6.88 -10.12 4.62
C ASP A 86 -7.88 -11.01 5.36
N GLN A 87 -8.76 -11.67 4.62
CA GLN A 87 -9.87 -12.48 5.13
C GLN A 87 -9.39 -13.68 5.97
N GLU A 88 -8.20 -14.19 5.65
CA GLU A 88 -7.52 -15.29 6.35
C GLU A 88 -7.00 -14.88 7.75
N TYR A 89 -6.97 -13.58 8.04
CA TYR A 89 -6.57 -13.00 9.32
C TYR A 89 -7.67 -12.09 9.87
N PRO A 90 -8.76 -12.64 10.42
CA PRO A 90 -9.73 -11.84 11.16
C PRO A 90 -9.03 -11.08 12.28
N PHE A 91 -9.10 -9.75 12.30
CA PHE A 91 -8.33 -8.95 13.26
C PHE A 91 -8.85 -9.11 14.70
N GLU A 92 -10.04 -9.66 14.90
CA GLU A 92 -10.57 -9.99 16.23
C GLU A 92 -9.73 -11.09 16.89
N ASP A 93 -9.47 -12.17 16.14
CA ASP A 93 -8.85 -13.40 16.64
C ASP A 93 -7.36 -13.54 16.28
N ARG A 94 -6.97 -13.06 15.09
CA ARG A 94 -5.63 -13.26 14.48
C ARG A 94 -4.91 -11.94 14.21
N PHE A 95 -5.15 -10.93 15.05
CA PHE A 95 -4.52 -9.61 14.91
C PHE A 95 -2.99 -9.68 14.84
N GLU A 96 -2.36 -10.44 15.72
CA GLU A 96 -0.89 -10.52 15.77
C GLU A 96 -0.31 -11.09 14.47
N GLU A 97 -0.99 -12.06 13.87
CA GLU A 97 -0.56 -12.65 12.60
C GLU A 97 -0.74 -11.67 11.43
N LEU A 98 -1.85 -10.92 11.43
CA LEU A 98 -2.09 -9.82 10.50
C LEU A 98 -1.00 -8.75 10.64
N LYS A 99 -0.71 -8.31 11.87
CA LYS A 99 0.32 -7.31 12.18
C LYS A 99 1.70 -7.79 11.74
N GLN A 100 2.07 -9.03 12.03
CA GLN A 100 3.32 -9.64 11.57
C GLN A 100 3.41 -9.73 10.04
N LYS A 101 2.32 -10.06 9.34
CA LYS A 101 2.26 -10.06 7.87
C LYS A 101 2.58 -8.68 7.30
N TYR A 102 1.96 -7.64 7.85
CA TYR A 102 2.21 -6.27 7.41
C TYR A 102 3.60 -5.78 7.82
N GLN A 103 4.09 -6.11 9.01
CA GLN A 103 5.43 -5.74 9.47
C GLN A 103 6.51 -6.27 8.51
N LYS A 104 6.45 -7.55 8.11
CA LYS A 104 7.39 -8.12 7.13
C LYS A 104 7.37 -7.37 5.79
N ARG A 105 6.21 -6.86 5.35
CA ARG A 105 6.07 -6.08 4.12
C ARG A 105 6.64 -4.67 4.29
N ILE A 106 6.42 -4.05 5.46
CA ILE A 106 6.95 -2.74 5.83
C ILE A 106 8.47 -2.79 5.92
N ASP A 107 9.04 -3.77 6.62
CA ASP A 107 10.49 -3.93 6.76
C ASP A 107 11.16 -4.05 5.38
N ARG A 108 10.60 -4.90 4.52
CA ARG A 108 11.05 -5.03 3.13
C ARG A 108 10.88 -3.74 2.34
N PHE A 109 9.77 -3.03 2.51
CA PHE A 109 9.54 -1.75 1.86
C PHE A 109 10.62 -0.74 2.24
N MET A 110 10.86 -0.54 3.53
CA MET A 110 11.82 0.43 4.03
C MET A 110 13.26 0.12 3.61
N GLU A 111 13.61 -1.15 3.44
CA GLU A 111 14.90 -1.56 2.89
C GLU A 111 14.99 -1.30 1.39
N GLU A 112 13.98 -1.69 0.62
CA GLU A 112 14.01 -1.66 -0.84
C GLU A 112 13.90 -0.25 -1.43
N ILE A 113 13.23 0.68 -0.75
CA ILE A 113 13.11 2.07 -1.21
C ILE A 113 14.42 2.87 -1.10
N ARG A 114 15.44 2.34 -0.42
CA ARG A 114 16.81 2.90 -0.40
C ARG A 114 17.53 2.72 -1.74
N LYS A 115 17.03 1.81 -2.58
CA LYS A 115 17.52 1.56 -3.94
C LYS A 115 16.71 2.41 -4.93
N PRO A 116 17.22 2.67 -6.15
CA PRO A 116 16.46 3.37 -7.18
C PRO A 116 15.09 2.72 -7.40
N THR A 117 14.02 3.43 -7.03
CA THR A 117 12.66 2.89 -6.97
C THR A 117 11.71 3.75 -7.78
N CYS A 118 10.91 3.12 -8.62
CA CYS A 118 9.79 3.73 -9.32
C CYS A 118 8.49 3.39 -8.58
N PHE A 119 7.78 4.42 -8.14
CA PHE A 119 6.48 4.26 -7.50
C PHE A 119 5.36 4.39 -8.52
N LEU A 120 4.37 3.50 -8.42
CA LEU A 120 3.21 3.44 -9.31
C LEU A 120 1.94 3.62 -8.49
N ARG A 121 1.06 4.52 -8.90
CA ARG A 121 -0.23 4.75 -8.25
C ARG A 121 -1.24 5.19 -9.29
N SER A 122 -2.44 4.60 -9.25
CA SER A 122 -3.58 5.14 -9.99
C SER A 122 -4.10 6.37 -9.25
N VAL A 123 -4.28 7.49 -9.95
CA VAL A 123 -4.89 8.70 -9.39
C VAL A 123 -6.38 8.66 -9.71
N ILE A 124 -7.23 8.71 -8.68
CA ILE A 124 -8.70 8.63 -8.86
C ILE A 124 -9.44 9.88 -8.40
N ALA A 125 -8.78 10.77 -7.65
CA ALA A 125 -9.37 11.99 -7.11
C ALA A 125 -8.68 13.26 -7.65
N THR A 126 -9.46 14.32 -7.87
CA THR A 126 -8.98 15.58 -8.48
C THR A 126 -8.10 16.40 -7.56
N ASP A 127 -8.29 16.29 -6.26
CA ASP A 127 -7.44 16.89 -5.23
C ASP A 127 -6.05 16.22 -5.21
N GLU A 128 -5.99 14.89 -5.28
CA GLU A 128 -4.74 14.14 -5.45
C GLU A 128 -4.00 14.58 -6.71
N LEU A 129 -4.71 14.68 -7.84
CA LEU A 129 -4.12 15.18 -9.09
C LEU A 129 -3.56 16.60 -8.93
N SER A 130 -4.31 17.49 -8.28
CA SER A 130 -3.90 18.87 -8.04
C SER A 130 -2.65 18.95 -7.16
N TYR A 131 -2.58 18.11 -6.12
CA TYR A 131 -1.40 18.00 -5.26
C TYR A 131 -0.17 17.53 -6.06
N ILE A 132 -0.32 16.47 -6.86
CA ILE A 132 0.77 15.95 -7.70
C ILE A 132 1.25 17.02 -8.67
N VAL A 133 0.35 17.72 -9.36
CA VAL A 133 0.69 18.80 -10.32
C VAL A 133 1.49 19.93 -9.67
N LYS A 134 1.14 20.33 -8.44
CA LYS A 134 1.85 21.39 -7.72
C LYS A 134 3.25 20.98 -7.24
N ASN A 135 3.50 19.68 -7.09
CA ASN A 135 4.73 19.14 -6.53
C ASN A 135 5.54 18.29 -7.54
N LYS A 136 5.34 18.53 -8.84
CA LYS A 136 6.17 17.92 -9.89
C LYS A 136 7.54 18.59 -9.85
N GLY A 137 8.58 17.83 -9.51
CA GLY A 137 9.98 18.27 -9.57
C GLY A 137 10.47 18.49 -10.99
#